data_AF-A0A0C9Y466-F1
#
_entry.id   AF-A0A0C9Y466-F1
#
_cell.length_a   1.000
_cell.length_b   1.000
_cell.length_c   1.000
_cell.angle_alpha   90.00
_cell.angle_beta   90.00
_cell.angle_gamma   90.00
#
_symmetry.space_group_name_H-M   'P 1'
#
loop_
_entity.id
_entity.type
_entity.pdbx_description
1 polymer ?
#
loop_
_entity_poly.entity_id
_entity_poly.type
_entity_poly.pdbx_seq_one_letter_code
_entity_poly.pdbx_strand_id
1 'polypeptide(L)'
;MLATEEVGGWPDNVWGPSTLPWNENFPSPKEMSKEQIKKVVVAFAETAKRALKVGVDVIEVHGAHGYLLFSFLSPYSNKRTDEYGGSFENRIRFSLEVVDAVRNVIPNDMPLFFRISATDWLEESLPNEPSWRSEDTVKLA
;
A
#
# COMPACT_ATOMS: atom_id res chain seq x y z
N MET A 1 -8.62 1.13 -18.60
CA MET A 1 -9.01 2.36 -19.30
C MET A 1 -8.74 3.52 -18.36
N LEU A 2 -7.96 4.50 -18.79
CA LEU A 2 -7.68 5.71 -18.03
C LEU A 2 -8.98 6.50 -17.81
N ALA A 3 -9.33 6.77 -16.56
CA ALA A 3 -10.41 7.72 -16.26
C ALA A 3 -9.83 9.15 -16.42
N THR A 4 -10.20 9.82 -17.51
CA THR A 4 -9.78 11.21 -17.80
C THR A 4 -10.53 12.22 -16.94
N GLU A 5 -10.06 13.46 -16.91
CA GLU A 5 -10.76 14.55 -16.20
C GLU A 5 -12.19 14.78 -16.74
N GLU A 6 -12.40 14.58 -18.05
CA GLU A 6 -13.71 14.73 -18.71
C GLU A 6 -14.79 13.81 -18.12
N VAL A 7 -14.39 12.67 -17.54
CA VAL A 7 -15.29 11.71 -16.88
C VAL A 7 -15.16 11.74 -15.35
N GLY A 8 -14.57 12.81 -14.78
CA GLY A 8 -14.39 13.00 -13.35
C GLY A 8 -13.22 12.21 -12.73
N GLY A 9 -12.32 11.68 -13.56
CA GLY A 9 -11.08 11.06 -13.12
C GLY A 9 -10.02 12.09 -12.70
N TRP A 10 -8.93 11.59 -12.12
CA TRP A 10 -7.79 12.40 -11.68
C TRP A 10 -6.46 11.84 -12.19
N PRO A 11 -6.26 11.75 -13.51
CA PRO A 11 -5.13 11.05 -14.11
C PRO A 11 -3.77 11.62 -13.66
N ASP A 12 -3.69 12.92 -13.38
CA ASP A 12 -2.47 13.58 -12.92
C ASP A 12 -2.30 13.60 -11.39
N ASN A 13 -3.22 12.99 -10.63
CA ASN A 13 -3.18 12.97 -9.17
C ASN A 13 -3.16 11.53 -8.62
N VAL A 14 -2.32 10.69 -9.22
CA VAL A 14 -2.05 9.33 -8.76
C VAL A 14 -0.68 9.29 -8.12
N TRP A 15 -0.55 8.58 -7.00
CA TRP A 15 0.65 8.55 -6.17
C TRP A 15 1.04 7.11 -5.86
N GLY A 16 2.35 6.86 -5.79
CA GLY A 16 2.90 5.55 -5.49
C GLY A 16 4.33 5.64 -4.94
N PRO A 17 4.98 4.49 -4.70
CA PRO A 17 6.36 4.45 -4.20
C PRO A 17 7.37 4.97 -5.22
N SER A 18 7.07 4.88 -6.52
CA SER A 18 7.96 5.24 -7.63
C SER A 18 7.16 5.67 -8.85
N THR A 19 7.80 6.26 -9.86
CA THR A 19 7.15 6.76 -11.09
C THR A 19 6.93 5.67 -12.15
N LEU A 20 6.53 4.46 -11.72
CA LEU A 20 6.29 3.31 -12.60
C LEU A 20 4.77 3.09 -12.77
N PRO A 21 4.20 3.24 -13.97
CA PRO A 21 2.79 2.94 -14.22
C PRO A 21 2.52 1.42 -14.19
N TRP A 22 1.26 1.03 -13.96
CA TRP A 22 0.85 -0.38 -14.08
C TRP A 22 1.04 -0.91 -15.51
N ASN A 23 0.64 -0.12 -16.51
CA ASN A 23 1.04 -0.27 -17.91
C ASN A 23 0.83 1.05 -18.67
N GLU A 24 1.09 1.06 -19.99
CA GLU A 24 0.96 2.23 -20.87
C GLU A 24 -0.44 2.88 -20.93
N ASN A 25 -1.48 2.18 -20.50
CA ASN A 25 -2.88 2.65 -20.54
C ASN A 25 -3.38 3.18 -19.18
N PHE A 26 -2.50 3.29 -18.18
CA PHE A 26 -2.81 3.81 -16.84
C PHE A 26 -1.98 5.06 -16.52
N PRO A 27 -2.41 5.85 -15.52
CA PRO A 27 -1.62 6.97 -15.03
C PRO A 27 -0.21 6.56 -14.60
N SER A 28 0.77 7.40 -14.90
CA SER A 28 2.07 7.34 -14.26
C SER A 28 1.97 7.94 -12.85
N PRO A 29 2.13 7.15 -11.78
CA PRO A 29 2.08 7.68 -10.43
C PRO A 29 3.23 8.67 -10.19
N LYS A 30 2.97 9.68 -9.37
CA LYS A 30 4.00 10.53 -8.78
C LYS A 30 4.62 9.80 -7.59
N GLU A 31 5.95 9.83 -7.50
CA GLU A 31 6.65 9.29 -6.34
C GLU A 31 6.29 10.10 -5.08
N MET A 32 5.85 9.40 -4.03
CA MET A 32 5.48 10.04 -2.77
C MET A 32 6.71 10.57 -2.01
N SER A 33 6.58 11.77 -1.45
CA SER A 33 7.51 12.28 -0.44
C SER A 33 7.27 11.59 0.92
N LYS A 34 8.26 11.69 1.82
CA LYS A 34 8.14 11.16 3.19
C LYS A 34 6.98 11.80 3.95
N GLU A 35 6.78 13.10 3.76
CA GLU A 35 5.68 13.85 4.36
C GLU A 35 4.33 13.37 3.83
N GLN A 36 4.24 13.01 2.55
CA GLN A 36 3.04 12.43 1.98
C GLN A 36 2.76 11.03 2.53
N ILE A 37 3.79 10.19 2.68
CA ILE A 37 3.65 8.87 3.32
C ILE A 37 3.10 9.05 4.74
N LYS A 38 3.69 9.95 5.54
CA LYS A 38 3.19 10.25 6.90
C LYS A 38 1.77 10.81 6.92
N LYS A 39 1.40 11.66 5.97
CA LYS A 39 0.02 12.15 5.83
C LYS A 39 -0.95 11.00 5.57
N VAL A 40 -0.58 10.02 4.75
CA VAL A 40 -1.42 8.85 4.50
C VAL A 40 -1.53 7.97 5.75
N VAL A 41 -0.45 7.75 6.50
CA VAL A 41 -0.51 7.05 7.80
C VAL A 41 -1.53 7.70 8.74
N VAL A 42 -1.48 9.03 8.88
CA VAL A 42 -2.46 9.77 9.68
C VAL A 42 -3.88 9.62 9.11
N ALA A 43 -4.04 9.66 7.79
CA ALA A 43 -5.35 9.50 7.15
C ALA A 43 -5.98 8.11 7.42
N PHE A 44 -5.18 7.04 7.49
CA PHE A 44 -5.67 5.72 7.91
C PHE A 44 -6.21 5.73 9.34
N ALA A 45 -5.44 6.30 10.29
CA ALA A 45 -5.90 6.43 11.68
C ALA A 45 -7.17 7.28 11.80
N GLU A 46 -7.24 8.42 11.11
CA GLU A 46 -8.45 9.25 11.08
C GLU A 46 -9.64 8.52 10.44
N THR A 47 -9.40 7.66 9.46
CA THR A 47 -10.45 6.82 8.86
C THR A 47 -10.97 5.78 9.85
N ALA A 48 -10.08 5.12 10.60
CA ALA A 48 -10.47 4.20 11.67
C ALA A 48 -11.31 4.91 12.74
N LYS A 49 -10.93 6.12 13.18
CA LYS A 49 -11.75 6.92 14.11
C LYS A 49 -13.15 7.23 13.57
N ARG A 50 -13.30 7.48 12.27
CA ARG A 50 -14.61 7.67 11.63
C ARG A 50 -15.41 6.38 11.61
N ALA A 51 -14.76 5.25 11.33
CA ALA A 51 -15.39 3.94 11.34
C ALA A 51 -15.97 3.60 12.74
N LEU A 52 -15.24 3.91 13.81
CA LEU A 52 -15.73 3.75 15.18
C LEU A 52 -16.99 4.60 15.46
N LYS A 53 -17.05 5.83 14.93
CA LYS A 53 -18.22 6.71 15.12
C LYS A 53 -19.49 6.15 14.48
N VAL A 54 -19.36 5.32 13.45
CA VAL A 54 -20.51 4.67 12.79
C VAL A 54 -20.76 3.25 13.31
N GLY A 55 -19.99 2.79 14.30
CA GLY A 55 -20.22 1.53 15.00
C GLY A 55 -19.78 0.28 14.24
N VAL A 56 -18.71 0.33 13.44
CA VAL A 56 -18.15 -0.90 12.86
C VAL A 56 -17.54 -1.78 13.95
N ASP A 57 -17.69 -3.10 13.81
CA ASP A 57 -17.16 -4.08 14.76
C ASP A 57 -15.74 -4.55 14.44
N VAL A 58 -15.30 -4.42 13.18
CA VAL A 58 -14.04 -4.95 12.66
C VAL A 58 -13.42 -3.98 11.66
N ILE A 59 -12.09 -3.90 11.66
CA ILE A 59 -11.32 -3.13 10.66
C ILE A 59 -10.36 -4.05 9.93
N GLU A 60 -10.31 -3.92 8.60
CA GLU A 60 -9.32 -4.58 7.73
C GLU A 60 -8.52 -3.51 6.98
N VAL A 61 -7.20 -3.54 7.11
CA VAL A 61 -6.27 -2.69 6.33
C VAL A 61 -5.99 -3.36 4.99
N HIS A 62 -6.25 -2.66 3.89
CA HIS A 62 -6.06 -3.20 2.54
C HIS A 62 -4.60 -3.09 2.08
N GLY A 63 -3.82 -4.13 2.35
CA GLY A 63 -2.44 -4.32 1.93
C GLY A 63 -2.23 -5.15 0.65
N ALA A 64 -3.30 -5.46 -0.11
CA ALA A 64 -3.29 -6.39 -1.24
C ALA A 64 -3.57 -5.74 -2.62
N HIS A 65 -3.69 -6.59 -3.65
CA HIS A 65 -4.21 -6.27 -5.00
C HIS A 65 -3.48 -5.16 -5.77
N GLY A 66 -2.20 -4.91 -5.48
CA GLY A 66 -1.44 -3.88 -6.19
C GLY A 66 -1.84 -2.43 -5.85
N TYR A 67 -2.72 -2.21 -4.88
CA TYR A 67 -3.00 -0.86 -4.37
C TYR A 67 -1.81 -0.31 -3.59
N LEU A 68 -1.94 0.92 -3.08
CA LEU A 68 -0.86 1.70 -2.50
C LEU A 68 0.06 0.91 -1.56
N LEU A 69 -0.48 0.27 -0.52
CA LEU A 69 0.36 -0.48 0.43
C LEU A 69 1.08 -1.65 -0.23
N PHE A 70 0.40 -2.46 -1.05
CA PHE A 70 1.04 -3.56 -1.77
C PHE A 70 2.10 -3.07 -2.77
N SER A 71 1.89 -1.90 -3.39
CA SER A 71 2.88 -1.33 -4.31
C SER A 71 4.18 -0.96 -3.59
N PHE A 72 4.14 -0.58 -2.30
CA PHE A 72 5.35 -0.42 -1.48
C PHE A 72 5.96 -1.77 -1.09
N LEU A 73 5.15 -2.80 -0.88
CA LEU A 73 5.62 -4.16 -0.58
C LEU A 73 6.38 -4.77 -1.75
N SER A 74 5.84 -4.72 -2.97
CA SER A 74 6.47 -5.39 -4.12
C SER A 74 7.77 -4.68 -4.56
N PRO A 75 8.89 -5.42 -4.69
CA PRO A 75 10.14 -4.86 -5.21
C PRO A 75 10.07 -4.53 -6.72
N TYR A 76 9.03 -5.01 -7.41
CA TYR A 76 8.76 -4.62 -8.78
C TYR A 76 8.31 -3.16 -8.87
N SER A 77 7.31 -2.76 -8.08
CA SER A 77 6.76 -1.41 -8.10
C SER A 77 7.53 -0.40 -7.25
N ASN A 78 8.18 -0.84 -6.18
CA ASN A 78 8.92 0.03 -5.28
C ASN A 78 10.41 0.09 -5.64
N LYS A 79 10.80 1.16 -6.35
CA LYS A 79 12.18 1.45 -6.75
C LYS A 79 12.88 2.47 -5.85
N ARG A 80 12.31 2.77 -4.67
CA ARG A 80 12.88 3.76 -3.74
C ARG A 80 14.22 3.26 -3.18
N THR A 81 15.08 4.21 -2.87
CA THR A 81 16.40 3.99 -2.25
C THR A 81 16.49 4.55 -0.82
N ASP A 82 15.39 5.06 -0.30
CA ASP A 82 15.27 5.57 1.07
C ASP A 82 14.75 4.49 2.04
N GLU A 83 14.39 4.89 3.27
CA GLU A 83 13.91 3.98 4.31
C GLU A 83 12.58 3.28 3.99
N TYR A 84 11.92 3.60 2.87
CA TYR A 84 10.69 2.97 2.42
C TYR A 84 10.89 2.05 1.21
N GLY A 85 12.12 1.80 0.74
CA GLY A 85 12.39 0.84 -0.33
C GLY A 85 13.73 0.11 -0.23
N GLY A 86 13.99 -0.73 -1.23
CA GLY A 86 15.15 -1.62 -1.25
C GLY A 86 14.94 -2.88 -0.42
N SER A 87 15.41 -2.88 0.83
CA SER A 87 15.34 -4.07 1.69
C SER A 87 13.90 -4.48 2.01
N PHE A 88 13.71 -5.73 2.43
CA PHE A 88 12.42 -6.21 2.92
C PHE A 88 11.90 -5.33 4.06
N GLU A 89 12.76 -5.02 5.04
CA GLU A 89 12.43 -4.24 6.23
C GLU A 89 11.98 -2.82 5.88
N ASN A 90 12.56 -2.22 4.83
CA ASN A 90 12.16 -0.91 4.34
C ASN A 90 10.84 -0.97 3.55
N ARG A 91 10.65 -1.98 2.69
CA ARG A 91 9.42 -2.15 1.90
C ARG A 91 8.18 -2.35 2.77
N ILE A 92 8.30 -3.09 3.88
CA ILE A 92 7.18 -3.32 4.80
C ILE A 92 6.92 -2.14 5.76
N ARG A 93 7.87 -1.20 5.90
CA ARG A 93 7.82 -0.12 6.89
C ARG A 93 6.52 0.67 6.85
N PHE A 94 6.09 1.07 5.65
CA PHE A 94 4.87 1.86 5.50
C PHE A 94 3.62 1.08 5.95
N SER A 95 3.52 -0.20 5.59
CA SER A 95 2.42 -1.06 6.04
C SER A 95 2.38 -1.21 7.56
N LEU A 96 3.54 -1.41 8.20
CA LEU A 96 3.63 -1.49 9.67
C LEU A 96 3.22 -0.16 10.33
N GLU A 97 3.71 0.98 9.82
CA GLU A 97 3.33 2.30 10.33
C GLU A 97 1.82 2.56 10.23
N VAL A 98 1.17 2.10 9.15
CA VAL A 98 -0.29 2.18 9.00
C VAL A 98 -1.00 1.29 10.03
N VAL A 99 -0.57 0.04 10.19
CA VAL A 99 -1.17 -0.89 11.15
C VAL A 99 -1.04 -0.35 12.57
N ASP A 100 0.14 0.13 12.96
CA ASP A 100 0.39 0.76 14.26
C ASP A 100 -0.49 1.99 14.49
N ALA A 101 -0.58 2.87 13.49
CA ALA A 101 -1.40 4.08 13.58
C ALA A 101 -2.89 3.77 13.74
N VAL A 102 -3.41 2.76 13.02
CA VAL A 102 -4.79 2.29 13.17
C VAL A 102 -4.98 1.64 14.54
N ARG A 103 -4.10 0.71 14.94
CA ARG A 103 -4.17 -0.01 16.21
C ARG A 103 -4.23 0.94 17.42
N ASN A 104 -3.49 2.05 17.37
CA ASN A 104 -3.42 3.07 18.41
C ASN A 104 -4.72 3.88 18.61
N VAL A 105 -5.69 3.79 17.70
CA VAL A 105 -6.93 4.60 17.78
C VAL A 105 -8.21 3.78 17.90
N ILE A 106 -8.10 2.44 17.92
CA ILE A 106 -9.23 1.51 18.02
C ILE A 106 -9.20 0.71 19.34
N PRO A 107 -10.35 0.29 19.92
CA PRO A 107 -10.42 -0.44 21.19
C PRO A 107 -9.55 -1.70 21.19
N ASN A 108 -8.76 -1.94 22.25
CA ASN A 108 -7.75 -3.00 22.28
C ASN A 108 -8.26 -4.41 21.91
N ASP A 109 -9.52 -4.69 22.19
CA ASP A 109 -10.21 -5.95 21.91
C ASP A 109 -10.87 -6.01 20.51
N MET A 110 -10.95 -4.88 19.81
CA MET A 110 -11.47 -4.82 18.44
C MET A 110 -10.53 -5.56 17.47
N PRO A 111 -11.06 -6.50 16.64
CA PRO A 111 -10.28 -7.17 15.62
C PRO A 111 -9.72 -6.20 14.57
N LEU A 112 -8.42 -6.32 14.32
CA LEU A 112 -7.70 -5.62 13.27
C LEU A 112 -7.05 -6.64 12.34
N PHE A 113 -7.50 -6.69 11.10
CA PHE A 113 -6.92 -7.54 10.06
C PHE A 113 -6.04 -6.72 9.11
N PHE A 114 -5.04 -7.39 8.54
CA PHE A 114 -4.28 -6.88 7.41
C PHE A 114 -4.46 -7.83 6.23
N ARG A 115 -5.10 -7.35 5.16
CA ARG A 115 -5.28 -8.15 3.95
C ARG A 115 -4.08 -8.01 3.05
N ILE A 116 -3.43 -9.11 2.71
CA ILE A 116 -2.23 -9.15 1.85
C ILE A 116 -2.41 -10.13 0.70
N SER A 117 -1.86 -9.81 -0.48
CA SER A 117 -1.73 -10.79 -1.57
C SER A 117 -0.61 -11.76 -1.25
N ALA A 118 -0.86 -13.07 -1.36
CA ALA A 118 0.12 -14.10 -1.02
C ALA A 118 1.42 -14.00 -1.86
N THR A 119 1.29 -13.71 -3.15
CA THR A 119 2.39 -13.46 -4.09
C THR A 119 1.89 -12.48 -5.16
N ASP A 120 2.79 -11.70 -5.77
CA ASP A 120 2.49 -10.98 -7.03
C ASP A 120 2.68 -11.84 -8.28
N TRP A 121 3.24 -13.04 -8.12
CA TRP A 121 3.41 -14.07 -9.15
C TRP A 121 4.27 -13.59 -10.33
N LEU A 122 5.09 -12.55 -10.14
CA LEU A 122 5.98 -12.04 -11.17
C LEU A 122 7.14 -12.99 -11.45
N GLU A 123 7.53 -13.83 -10.50
CA GLU A 123 8.54 -14.87 -10.67
C GLU A 123 8.17 -15.89 -11.76
N GLU A 124 6.89 -16.09 -12.03
CA GLU A 124 6.39 -16.98 -13.08
C GLU A 124 6.00 -16.21 -14.35
N SER A 125 5.38 -15.03 -14.22
CA SER A 125 4.89 -14.24 -15.36
C SER A 125 5.94 -13.34 -16.01
N LEU A 126 6.88 -12.82 -15.22
CA LEU A 126 8.01 -11.98 -15.63
C LEU A 126 9.30 -12.45 -14.93
N PRO A 127 9.87 -13.62 -15.29
CA PRO A 127 10.90 -14.30 -14.48
C PRO A 127 12.20 -13.53 -14.23
N ASN A 128 12.45 -12.46 -14.99
CA ASN A 128 13.64 -11.60 -14.83
C ASN A 128 13.39 -10.38 -13.93
N GLU A 129 12.16 -10.21 -13.44
CA GLU A 129 11.77 -9.12 -12.56
C GLU A 129 11.75 -9.57 -11.09
N PRO A 130 12.05 -8.68 -10.13
CA PRO A 130 11.92 -9.01 -8.72
C PRO A 130 10.44 -9.13 -8.35
N SER A 131 10.13 -10.02 -7.40
CA SER A 131 8.76 -10.40 -7.03
C SER A 131 8.55 -10.30 -5.51
N TRP A 132 7.31 -10.00 -5.10
CA TRP A 132 6.81 -10.32 -3.76
C TRP A 132 6.33 -11.76 -3.71
N ARG A 133 7.01 -12.62 -2.95
CA ARG A 133 6.74 -14.06 -2.93
C ARG A 133 5.95 -14.52 -1.70
N SER A 134 5.50 -15.78 -1.71
CA SER A 134 4.86 -16.42 -0.56
C SER A 134 5.71 -16.36 0.71
N GLU A 135 7.03 -16.49 0.57
CA GLU A 135 7.96 -16.45 1.70
C GLU A 135 8.03 -15.05 2.33
N ASP A 136 7.90 -13.98 1.52
CA ASP A 136 7.82 -12.61 2.01
C ASP A 136 6.53 -12.38 2.81
N THR A 137 5.40 -12.92 2.32
CA THR A 137 4.12 -12.89 3.03
C THR A 137 4.21 -13.62 4.37
N VAL A 138 4.83 -14.81 4.41
CA VAL A 138 5.06 -15.55 5.66
C VAL A 138 6.00 -14.79 6.59
N LYS A 139 7.05 -14.16 6.07
CA LYS A 139 8.01 -13.37 6.86
C LYS A 139 7.37 -12.12 7.49
N LEU A 140 6.31 -11.57 6.86
CA LEU A 140 5.58 -10.42 7.39
C LEU A 140 4.63 -10.79 8.55
N ALA A 141 4.13 -12.03 8.58
CA ALA A 141 3.12 -12.51 9.55
C ALA A 141 3.75 -12.92 10.89
#